data_AF-A0A1T3CR17-F1
#
_entry.id   AF-A0A1T3CR17-F1
#
_cell.length_a   1.000
_cell.length_b   1.000
_cell.length_c   1.000
_cell.angle_alpha   90.00
_cell.angle_beta   90.00
_cell.angle_gamma   90.00
#
_symmetry.space_group_name_H-M   'P 1'
#
loop_
_entity.id
_entity.type
_entity.pdbx_description
1 polymer ?
#
loop_
_entity_poly.entity_id
_entity_poly.type
_entity_poly.pdbx_seq_one_letter_code
_entity_poly.pdbx_strand_id
1 'polypeptide(L)'
;MQQQYRAFAQQPPQRSPHPPNQRRGGIGPMMSSGPHPSVPLTQAQIAQQQQAQAHASELAKRRSRKPTDKNIPDGVEDCIIDPDGVKRYAELRDIERLIDATITRKRLDVLDDAKRSSKLRKTLRIWITNTVEDQIWQGNSLNADSFDFTPATEASYRVKIEGYLLDEDDQIKDEDAASKASPAADKQEDGSSAQKPTGTEANQKKHRFSHFFQSISVDFDRSRFRNGSEHNVEWRRPETSQGQAGAAVSPEADFDEFTFKRNGDENMNITINLQRHESPERYQLTPELAQIVDMKEATQHEAVMALWEYIRLSGLQEDEERRNFRCDSYLKKVIGRDSGVIPMLGEYVVPHLRPLAPISLPYTIRVDEEFHKNPQPTVYDIQVLVEDPIKANLRPLLNNPQYAASLKQITALDEQLARLVQAISMSKAKHSFFSSLSEDPANFVKSWLSSQKRDLEIIMGEAASDAENVAGDEWRRGGNNSVWNSQNARESVNVLLSRQR
;
A
#
# COMPACT_ATOMS: atom_id res chain seq x y z
N MET A 1 -5.90 -24.04 79.93
CA MET A 1 -6.40 -23.95 78.54
C MET A 1 -6.04 -22.56 78.02
N GLN A 2 -4.99 -22.50 77.20
CA GLN A 2 -4.45 -21.28 76.60
C GLN A 2 -5.40 -20.75 75.52
N GLN A 3 -5.63 -19.44 75.49
CA GLN A 3 -6.06 -18.75 74.27
C GLN A 3 -4.99 -17.72 73.90
N GLN A 4 -4.33 -18.02 72.78
CA GLN A 4 -3.27 -17.23 72.17
C GLN A 4 -3.84 -15.95 71.55
N TYR A 5 -3.35 -14.80 72.01
CA TYR A 5 -3.42 -13.54 71.27
C TYR A 5 -2.35 -13.56 70.16
N ARG A 6 -2.76 -13.45 68.89
CA ARG A 6 -1.85 -13.15 67.77
C ARG A 6 -2.07 -11.71 67.32
N ALA A 7 -0.99 -10.94 67.38
CA ALA A 7 -0.90 -9.58 66.90
C ALA A 7 -0.85 -9.53 65.36
N PHE A 8 -1.59 -8.60 64.76
CA PHE A 8 -1.49 -8.20 63.36
C PHE A 8 -0.19 -7.41 63.15
N ALA A 9 0.71 -7.93 62.32
CA ALA A 9 1.87 -7.18 61.82
C ALA A 9 1.53 -6.56 60.47
N GLN A 10 1.54 -5.22 60.40
CA GLN A 10 1.47 -4.45 59.16
C GLN A 10 2.82 -4.54 58.42
N GLN A 11 2.80 -4.90 57.13
CA GLN A 11 3.95 -4.73 56.24
C GLN A 11 3.87 -3.39 55.48
N PRO A 12 5.01 -2.70 55.25
CA PRO A 12 5.05 -1.45 54.50
C PRO A 12 4.88 -1.67 52.97
N PRO A 13 4.41 -0.66 52.21
CA PRO A 13 4.06 -0.82 50.80
C PRO A 13 5.30 -0.88 49.89
N GLN A 14 5.40 -1.97 49.11
CA GLN A 14 6.36 -2.14 48.02
C GLN A 14 5.88 -1.35 46.79
N ARG A 15 6.64 -0.31 46.41
CA ARG A 15 6.50 0.41 45.13
C ARG A 15 6.96 -0.49 43.98
N SER A 16 6.07 -0.79 43.04
CA SER A 16 6.41 -1.39 41.75
C SER A 16 6.95 -0.33 40.76
N PRO A 17 8.05 -0.59 40.04
CA PRO A 17 8.57 0.33 39.03
C PRO A 17 7.75 0.24 37.73
N HIS A 18 7.36 1.41 37.20
CA HIS A 18 6.69 1.55 35.91
C HIS A 18 7.59 1.10 34.75
N PRO A 19 7.07 0.37 33.73
CA PRO A 19 7.77 0.20 32.48
C PRO A 19 7.67 1.47 31.60
N PRO A 20 8.71 1.82 30.83
CA PRO A 20 8.69 2.99 29.97
C PRO A 20 7.84 2.76 28.70
N ASN A 21 7.14 3.83 28.35
CA ASN A 21 6.23 3.99 27.22
C ASN A 21 6.93 3.70 25.88
N GLN A 22 6.61 2.59 25.21
CA GLN A 22 6.99 2.37 23.81
C GLN A 22 5.89 2.85 22.85
N ARG A 23 6.29 3.78 21.99
CA ARG A 23 5.54 4.33 20.87
C ARG A 23 5.08 3.20 19.93
N ARG A 24 3.77 3.11 19.70
CA ARG A 24 3.14 2.13 18.79
C ARG A 24 3.10 2.69 17.37
N GLY A 25 3.97 2.17 16.50
CA GLY A 25 3.85 2.24 15.05
C GLY A 25 4.17 0.85 14.49
N GLY A 26 3.19 0.19 13.87
CA GLY A 26 3.36 -1.15 13.29
C GLY A 26 2.04 -1.91 13.18
N ILE A 27 1.60 -2.11 11.94
CA ILE A 27 0.29 -2.59 11.50
C ILE A 27 0.20 -4.11 11.65
N GLY A 28 -0.80 -4.58 12.40
CA GLY A 28 -1.27 -5.97 12.47
C GLY A 28 -2.81 -5.98 12.42
N PRO A 29 -3.45 -7.09 12.03
CA PRO A 29 -4.85 -7.09 11.59
C PRO A 29 -5.80 -6.68 12.71
N MET A 30 -6.63 -5.66 12.44
CA MET A 30 -7.62 -5.13 13.37
C MET A 30 -8.79 -6.11 13.49
N MET A 31 -8.91 -6.79 14.63
CA MET A 31 -10.11 -7.53 15.00
C MET A 31 -11.10 -6.57 15.67
N SER A 32 -12.34 -6.63 15.20
CA SER A 32 -13.51 -5.88 15.66
C SER A 32 -13.67 -5.89 17.19
N SER A 33 -13.82 -4.71 17.77
CA SER A 33 -14.17 -4.50 19.17
C SER A 33 -15.67 -4.72 19.39
N GLY A 34 -16.07 -5.99 19.54
CA GLY A 34 -17.34 -6.40 20.14
C GLY A 34 -17.11 -6.99 21.54
N PRO A 35 -18.06 -6.87 22.48
CA PRO A 35 -17.90 -7.38 23.84
C PRO A 35 -18.07 -8.90 23.85
N HIS A 36 -17.01 -9.63 23.51
CA HIS A 36 -16.96 -11.08 23.72
C HIS A 36 -16.27 -11.41 25.05
N PRO A 37 -16.77 -12.38 25.83
CA PRO A 37 -16.14 -12.79 27.09
C PRO A 37 -14.73 -13.32 26.81
N SER A 38 -13.73 -12.76 27.50
CA SER A 38 -12.33 -13.15 27.38
C SER A 38 -12.15 -14.60 27.83
N VAL A 39 -12.01 -15.52 26.88
CA VAL A 39 -11.54 -16.88 27.16
C VAL A 39 -10.11 -16.77 27.72
N PRO A 40 -9.81 -17.30 28.92
CA PRO A 40 -8.45 -17.25 29.45
C PRO A 40 -7.52 -18.02 28.53
N LEU A 41 -6.47 -17.34 28.03
CA LEU A 41 -5.40 -17.96 27.25
C LEU A 41 -4.83 -19.16 28.02
N THR A 42 -4.70 -20.30 27.35
CA THR A 42 -4.16 -21.51 27.99
C THR A 42 -2.71 -21.30 28.42
N GLN A 43 -2.28 -21.89 29.56
CA GLN A 43 -0.90 -21.80 30.05
C GLN A 43 0.13 -22.21 28.98
N ALA A 44 -0.22 -23.16 28.10
CA ALA A 44 0.63 -23.59 26.98
C ALA A 44 0.88 -22.47 25.94
N GLN A 45 -0.14 -21.65 25.63
CA GLN A 45 0.01 -20.51 24.72
C GLN A 45 0.86 -19.39 25.31
N ILE A 46 0.76 -19.15 26.62
CA ILE A 46 1.59 -18.16 27.34
C ILE A 46 3.06 -18.59 27.36
N ALA A 47 3.33 -19.87 27.64
CA ALA A 47 4.69 -20.42 27.61
C ALA A 47 5.32 -20.34 26.21
N GLN A 48 4.53 -20.62 25.16
CA GLN A 48 4.98 -20.52 23.77
C GLN A 48 5.27 -19.06 23.35
N GLN A 49 4.47 -18.11 23.80
CA GLN A 49 4.71 -16.68 23.58
C GLN A 49 5.97 -16.18 24.32
N GLN A 50 6.20 -16.64 25.55
CA GLN A 50 7.43 -16.32 26.31
C GLN A 50 8.68 -16.91 25.66
N GLN A 51 8.64 -18.15 25.18
CA GLN A 51 9.76 -18.75 24.44
C GLN A 51 10.03 -18.02 23.13
N ALA A 52 9.00 -17.62 22.39
CA ALA A 52 9.15 -16.83 21.17
C ALA A 52 9.79 -15.45 21.44
N GLN A 53 9.39 -14.79 22.52
CA GLN A 53 9.99 -13.51 22.95
C GLN A 53 11.43 -13.67 23.45
N ALA A 54 11.74 -14.73 24.18
CA ALA A 54 13.10 -15.04 24.62
C ALA A 54 14.02 -15.31 23.42
N HIS A 55 13.57 -16.12 22.46
CA HIS A 55 14.29 -16.41 21.23
C HIS A 55 14.49 -15.14 20.36
N ALA A 56 13.46 -14.29 20.25
CA ALA A 56 13.58 -13.01 19.55
C ALA A 56 14.59 -12.06 20.23
N SER A 57 14.58 -12.01 21.56
CA SER A 57 15.51 -11.20 22.35
C SER A 57 16.96 -11.72 22.22
N GLU A 58 17.14 -13.04 22.20
CA GLU A 58 18.45 -13.66 21.98
C GLU A 58 18.98 -13.40 20.57
N LEU A 59 18.12 -13.51 19.54
CA LEU A 59 18.46 -13.13 18.18
C LEU A 59 18.82 -11.64 18.06
N ALA A 60 18.11 -10.76 18.77
CA ALA A 60 18.42 -9.33 18.81
C ALA A 60 19.79 -9.05 19.45
N LYS A 61 20.12 -9.73 20.56
CA LYS A 61 21.45 -9.66 21.20
C LYS A 61 22.55 -10.18 20.28
N ARG A 62 22.30 -11.24 19.50
CA ARG A 62 23.28 -11.75 18.51
C ARG A 62 23.47 -10.76 17.36
N ARG A 63 22.42 -10.05 16.93
CA ARG A 63 22.50 -9.00 15.90
C ARG A 63 23.24 -7.76 16.41
N SER A 64 23.05 -7.35 17.67
CA SER A 64 23.72 -6.17 18.23
C SER A 64 25.20 -6.35 18.52
N ARG A 65 25.69 -7.60 18.63
CA ARG A 65 27.12 -7.91 18.83
C ARG A 65 27.93 -7.91 17.53
N LYS A 66 27.29 -7.78 16.36
CA LYS A 66 28.00 -7.73 15.09
C LYS A 66 28.64 -6.34 14.92
N PRO A 67 29.93 -6.25 14.58
CA PRO A 67 30.53 -5.00 14.15
C PRO A 67 29.73 -4.44 12.97
N THR A 68 29.23 -3.22 13.12
CA THR A 68 28.46 -2.49 12.10
C THR A 68 29.16 -1.19 11.70
N ASP A 69 30.30 -0.90 12.32
CA ASP A 69 31.05 0.30 12.04
C ASP A 69 31.77 0.19 10.69
N LYS A 70 31.55 1.21 9.86
CA LYS A 70 32.13 1.35 8.52
C LYS A 70 33.04 2.58 8.44
N ASN A 71 33.26 3.32 9.53
CA ASN A 71 34.14 4.48 9.56
C ASN A 71 35.61 4.04 9.56
N ILE A 72 36.41 4.59 8.64
CA ILE A 72 37.87 4.41 8.70
C ILE A 72 38.41 5.22 9.91
N PRO A 73 39.34 4.67 10.72
CA PRO A 73 39.93 5.40 11.85
C PRO A 73 40.77 6.62 11.43
N ASP A 74 40.64 7.74 12.15
CA ASP A 74 41.27 9.04 11.84
C ASP A 74 42.79 9.05 11.87
N GLY A 75 43.47 9.34 10.76
CA GLY A 75 44.95 9.29 10.63
C GLY A 75 45.48 7.96 10.07
N VAL A 76 44.62 7.16 9.42
CA VAL A 76 45.08 6.06 8.55
C VAL A 76 45.74 6.60 7.27
N GLU A 77 45.36 7.82 6.86
CA GLU A 77 45.90 8.54 5.70
C GLU A 77 47.43 8.63 5.71
N ASP A 78 48.01 8.83 6.89
CA ASP A 78 49.47 8.97 7.06
C ASP A 78 50.21 7.62 7.02
N CYS A 79 49.50 6.50 7.19
CA CYS A 79 50.07 5.16 7.30
C CYS A 79 50.01 4.36 5.99
N ILE A 80 49.31 4.86 4.98
CA ILE A 80 49.05 4.16 3.72
C ILE A 80 49.87 4.76 2.56
N ILE A 81 50.14 3.94 1.55
CA ILE A 81 50.92 4.33 0.37
C ILE A 81 50.15 5.35 -0.49
N ASP A 82 48.82 5.22 -0.56
CA ASP A 82 47.94 6.11 -1.32
C ASP A 82 46.99 6.88 -0.37
N PRO A 83 47.36 8.10 0.08
CA PRO A 83 46.55 8.90 1.01
C PRO A 83 45.20 9.33 0.42
N ASP A 84 45.06 9.38 -0.91
CA ASP A 84 43.79 9.71 -1.56
C ASP A 84 42.76 8.57 -1.45
N GLY A 85 43.19 7.36 -1.12
CA GLY A 85 42.31 6.20 -0.95
C GLY A 85 41.25 6.38 0.14
N VAL A 86 41.60 7.03 1.26
CA VAL A 86 40.65 7.28 2.37
C VAL A 86 39.62 8.33 1.98
N LYS A 87 40.04 9.38 1.26
CA LYS A 87 39.14 10.42 0.75
C LYS A 87 38.14 9.86 -0.25
N ARG A 88 38.60 9.05 -1.21
CA ARG A 88 37.71 8.37 -2.18
C ARG A 88 36.74 7.42 -1.49
N TYR A 89 37.17 6.72 -0.44
CA TYR A 89 36.28 5.88 0.35
C TYR A 89 35.17 6.70 1.03
N ALA A 90 35.52 7.86 1.61
CA ALA A 90 34.54 8.78 2.20
C ALA A 90 33.54 9.29 1.14
N GLU A 91 34.02 9.71 -0.04
CA GLU A 91 33.17 10.15 -1.15
C GLU A 91 32.22 9.04 -1.63
N LEU A 92 32.71 7.80 -1.80
CA LEU A 92 31.88 6.66 -2.19
C LEU A 92 30.77 6.39 -1.17
N ARG A 93 31.06 6.56 0.11
CA ARG A 93 30.07 6.39 1.18
C ARG A 93 29.02 7.49 1.21
N ASP A 94 29.41 8.73 0.91
CA ASP A 94 28.46 9.84 0.79
C ASP A 94 27.53 9.64 -0.41
N ILE A 95 28.07 9.15 -1.53
CA ILE A 95 27.28 8.76 -2.71
C ILE A 95 26.34 7.59 -2.38
N GLU A 96 26.82 6.55 -1.70
CA GLU A 96 26.00 5.42 -1.23
C GLU A 96 24.83 5.93 -0.37
N ARG A 97 25.09 6.79 0.61
CA ARG A 97 24.07 7.38 1.47
C ARG A 97 23.03 8.17 0.68
N LEU A 98 23.47 8.93 -0.33
CA LEU A 98 22.57 9.69 -1.21
C LEU A 98 21.71 8.78 -2.09
N ILE A 99 22.30 7.73 -2.64
CA ILE A 99 21.60 6.73 -3.45
C ILE A 99 20.57 6.00 -2.59
N ASP A 100 20.94 5.52 -1.40
CA ASP A 100 20.02 4.83 -0.48
C ASP A 100 18.86 5.73 -0.06
N ALA A 101 19.13 6.99 0.28
CA ALA A 101 18.10 7.98 0.60
C ALA A 101 17.15 8.21 -0.59
N THR A 102 17.69 8.30 -1.80
CA THR A 102 16.91 8.53 -3.01
C THR A 102 16.07 7.31 -3.38
N ILE A 103 16.64 6.11 -3.32
CA ILE A 103 15.95 4.84 -3.62
C ILE A 103 14.82 4.62 -2.60
N THR A 104 15.09 4.77 -1.31
CA THR A 104 14.07 4.58 -0.27
C THR A 104 12.94 5.59 -0.41
N ARG A 105 13.27 6.87 -0.64
CA ARG A 105 12.27 7.90 -0.93
C ARG A 105 11.44 7.56 -2.17
N LYS A 106 12.08 7.28 -3.31
CA LYS A 106 11.37 6.98 -4.56
C LYS A 106 10.52 5.71 -4.47
N ARG A 107 10.98 4.70 -3.73
CA ARG A 107 10.19 3.51 -3.47
C ARG A 107 8.95 3.83 -2.63
N LEU A 108 9.07 4.69 -1.63
CA LEU A 108 7.92 5.15 -0.84
C LEU A 108 6.97 5.99 -1.68
N ASP A 109 7.47 6.87 -2.53
CA ASP A 109 6.68 7.66 -3.49
C ASP A 109 5.88 6.71 -4.41
N VAL A 110 6.55 5.73 -5.04
CA VAL A 110 5.89 4.72 -5.90
C VAL A 110 4.88 3.88 -5.12
N LEU A 111 5.15 3.56 -3.84
CA LEU A 111 4.22 2.82 -2.99
C LEU A 111 2.99 3.66 -2.63
N ASP A 112 3.15 4.97 -2.42
CA ASP A 112 2.03 5.88 -2.18
C ASP A 112 1.21 6.10 -3.46
N ASP A 113 1.87 6.33 -4.59
CA ASP A 113 1.23 6.47 -5.90
C ASP A 113 0.50 5.18 -6.32
N ALA A 114 1.08 4.01 -6.07
CA ALA A 114 0.42 2.73 -6.36
C ALA A 114 -0.84 2.50 -5.51
N LYS A 115 -0.95 3.15 -4.34
CA LYS A 115 -2.17 3.15 -3.51
C LYS A 115 -3.18 4.18 -4.01
N ARG A 116 -2.72 5.33 -4.51
CA ARG A 116 -3.56 6.36 -5.12
C ARG A 116 -3.97 5.93 -6.53
N SER A 117 -5.08 5.20 -6.63
CA SER A 117 -5.61 4.79 -7.94
C SER A 117 -6.29 5.97 -8.63
N SER A 118 -5.59 6.67 -9.51
CA SER A 118 -6.21 7.52 -10.52
C SER A 118 -6.99 6.63 -11.50
N LYS A 119 -8.20 7.05 -11.87
CA LYS A 119 -8.97 6.44 -12.94
C LYS A 119 -9.05 7.40 -14.10
N LEU A 120 -8.84 6.89 -15.30
CA LEU A 120 -8.98 7.64 -16.54
C LEU A 120 -10.39 7.45 -17.09
N ARG A 121 -10.98 8.50 -17.65
CA ARG A 121 -12.24 8.38 -18.39
C ARG A 121 -11.90 7.91 -19.80
N LYS A 122 -12.51 6.81 -20.22
CA LYS A 122 -12.45 6.28 -21.58
C LYS A 122 -13.86 6.11 -22.12
N THR A 123 -13.99 6.13 -23.45
CA THR A 123 -15.29 5.95 -24.11
C THR A 123 -15.52 4.47 -24.40
N LEU A 124 -16.54 3.89 -23.78
CA LEU A 124 -17.07 2.58 -24.11
C LEU A 124 -18.17 2.76 -25.15
N ARG A 125 -17.97 2.19 -26.33
CA ARG A 125 -18.97 2.14 -27.38
C ARG A 125 -19.79 0.87 -27.24
N ILE A 126 -21.11 0.99 -27.32
CA ILE A 126 -22.06 -0.11 -27.25
C ILE A 126 -22.82 -0.17 -28.58
N TRP A 127 -22.85 -1.36 -29.19
CA TRP A 127 -23.62 -1.66 -30.38
C TRP A 127 -24.81 -2.52 -30.00
N ILE A 128 -25.99 -2.10 -30.43
CA ILE A 128 -27.23 -2.86 -30.25
C ILE A 128 -27.76 -3.22 -31.63
N THR A 129 -27.91 -4.52 -31.86
CA THR A 129 -28.39 -5.10 -33.10
C THR A 129 -29.56 -6.03 -32.82
N ASN A 130 -30.44 -6.18 -33.81
CA ASN A 130 -31.54 -7.13 -33.78
C ASN A 130 -31.49 -7.99 -35.04
N THR A 131 -31.74 -9.28 -34.87
CA THR A 131 -31.90 -10.25 -35.95
C THR A 131 -33.19 -11.01 -35.73
N VAL A 132 -33.93 -11.33 -36.79
CA VAL A 132 -35.21 -12.04 -36.69
C VAL A 132 -35.17 -13.40 -37.38
N GLU A 133 -35.91 -14.35 -36.82
CA GLU A 133 -36.06 -15.73 -37.30
C GLU A 133 -37.57 -16.05 -37.38
N ASP A 134 -37.97 -16.85 -38.38
CA ASP A 134 -39.33 -17.34 -38.59
C ASP A 134 -40.41 -16.24 -38.70
N GLN A 135 -40.05 -15.06 -39.24
CA GLN A 135 -41.01 -14.00 -39.52
C GLN A 135 -41.90 -14.32 -40.73
N ILE A 136 -43.08 -13.71 -40.77
CA ILE A 136 -44.11 -13.95 -41.81
C ILE A 136 -43.54 -13.75 -43.23
N TRP A 137 -42.64 -12.77 -43.40
CA TRP A 137 -41.98 -12.47 -44.67
C TRP A 137 -40.73 -13.33 -44.96
N GLN A 138 -40.20 -14.05 -43.97
CA GLN A 138 -39.08 -14.99 -44.12
C GLN A 138 -39.54 -16.39 -44.56
N GLY A 139 -40.81 -16.72 -44.29
CA GLY A 139 -41.43 -17.98 -44.69
C GLY A 139 -41.59 -18.06 -46.21
N ASN A 140 -40.65 -18.73 -46.87
CA ASN A 140 -40.80 -19.12 -48.26
C ASN A 140 -41.85 -20.23 -48.35
N SER A 141 -43.01 -19.91 -48.95
CA SER A 141 -44.09 -20.81 -49.41
C SER A 141 -44.30 -22.11 -48.62
N LEU A 142 -45.46 -22.22 -47.97
CA LEU A 142 -46.08 -23.51 -47.66
C LEU A 142 -45.84 -24.52 -48.80
N ASN A 143 -45.02 -25.55 -48.56
CA ASN A 143 -45.17 -26.80 -49.29
C ASN A 143 -46.56 -27.32 -48.92
N ALA A 144 -47.50 -27.21 -49.85
CA ALA A 144 -48.92 -27.50 -49.66
C ALA A 144 -49.25 -28.97 -49.29
N ASP A 145 -48.23 -29.85 -49.14
CA ASP A 145 -48.40 -31.30 -48.94
C ASP A 145 -47.76 -31.85 -47.64
N SER A 146 -47.37 -31.00 -46.70
CA SER A 146 -46.81 -31.45 -45.40
C SER A 146 -47.62 -30.85 -44.23
N PHE A 147 -48.77 -31.45 -43.94
CA PHE A 147 -49.49 -31.27 -42.67
C PHE A 147 -48.67 -31.91 -41.53
N ASP A 148 -47.67 -31.20 -41.04
CA ASP A 148 -46.93 -31.57 -39.84
C ASP A 148 -47.57 -30.85 -38.64
N PHE A 149 -48.00 -31.61 -37.64
CA PHE A 149 -48.57 -31.12 -36.37
C PHE A 149 -47.46 -30.71 -35.38
N THR A 150 -46.34 -30.20 -35.88
CA THR A 150 -45.37 -29.51 -35.05
C THR A 150 -45.95 -28.13 -34.72
N PRO A 151 -45.91 -27.66 -33.46
CA PRO A 151 -46.41 -26.34 -33.12
C PRO A 151 -45.63 -25.35 -33.97
N ALA A 152 -46.36 -24.53 -34.74
CA ALA A 152 -45.81 -23.55 -35.66
C ALA A 152 -44.58 -22.86 -35.03
N THR A 153 -43.46 -22.88 -35.74
CA THR A 153 -42.26 -22.13 -35.36
C THR A 153 -42.69 -20.70 -35.05
N GLU A 154 -42.71 -20.33 -33.77
CA GLU A 154 -43.19 -19.03 -33.35
C GLU A 154 -42.17 -17.97 -33.78
N ALA A 155 -42.65 -16.95 -34.50
CA ALA A 155 -41.81 -15.84 -34.95
C ALA A 155 -41.00 -15.27 -33.79
N SER A 156 -39.70 -15.10 -34.00
CA SER A 156 -38.79 -14.73 -32.92
C SER A 156 -37.77 -13.69 -33.36
N TYR A 157 -37.24 -12.99 -32.38
CA TYR A 157 -36.18 -12.01 -32.55
C TYR A 157 -35.07 -12.26 -31.53
N ARG A 158 -33.86 -11.89 -31.90
CA ARG A 158 -32.66 -11.97 -31.08
C ARG A 158 -32.00 -10.60 -31.06
N VAL A 159 -31.91 -10.02 -29.88
CA VAL A 159 -31.18 -8.78 -29.65
C VAL A 159 -29.79 -9.11 -29.15
N LYS A 160 -28.80 -8.44 -29.74
CA LYS A 160 -27.39 -8.59 -29.43
C LYS A 160 -26.82 -7.24 -29.04
N ILE A 161 -26.26 -7.19 -27.83
CA ILE A 161 -25.64 -6.01 -27.22
C ILE A 161 -24.15 -6.30 -27.08
N GLU A 162 -23.33 -5.58 -27.83
CA GLU A 162 -21.87 -5.68 -27.78
C GLU A 162 -21.27 -4.39 -27.21
N GLY A 163 -20.18 -4.49 -26.46
CA GLY A 163 -19.46 -3.30 -25.98
C GLY A 163 -17.96 -3.43 -26.13
N TYR A 164 -17.33 -2.38 -26.64
CA TYR A 164 -15.88 -2.31 -26.81
C TYR A 164 -15.36 -0.94 -26.35
N LEU A 165 -14.23 -0.97 -25.64
CA LEU A 165 -13.54 0.24 -25.21
C LEU A 165 -12.84 0.85 -26.41
N LEU A 166 -13.08 2.14 -26.67
CA LEU A 166 -12.34 2.89 -27.67
C LEU A 166 -11.01 3.34 -27.05
N ASP A 167 -9.91 2.94 -27.69
CA ASP A 167 -8.60 3.48 -27.38
C ASP A 167 -8.36 4.72 -28.26
N GLU A 168 -8.31 5.91 -27.63
CA GLU A 168 -8.01 7.16 -28.33
C GLU A 168 -6.61 7.13 -28.98
N ASP A 169 -5.69 6.30 -28.48
CA ASP A 169 -4.34 6.12 -29.02
C ASP A 169 -4.31 5.40 -30.39
N ASP A 170 -5.34 4.63 -30.74
CA ASP A 170 -5.36 3.93 -32.03
C ASP A 170 -5.78 4.87 -33.17
N GLN A 171 -6.55 5.92 -32.89
CA GLN A 171 -6.90 6.94 -33.91
C GLN A 171 -5.68 7.78 -34.34
N ILE A 172 -4.75 8.05 -33.42
CA ILE A 172 -3.53 8.82 -33.73
C ILE A 172 -2.60 8.01 -34.66
N LYS A 173 -2.57 6.68 -34.52
CA LYS A 173 -1.76 5.81 -35.38
C LYS A 173 -2.33 5.68 -36.80
N ASP A 174 -3.65 5.70 -36.95
CA ASP A 174 -4.30 5.57 -38.25
C ASP A 174 -4.13 6.85 -39.11
N GLU A 175 -4.07 8.04 -38.51
CA GLU A 175 -3.78 9.28 -39.24
C GLU A 175 -2.32 9.35 -39.74
N ASP A 176 -1.36 8.85 -38.96
CA ASP A 176 0.05 8.78 -39.36
C ASP A 176 0.30 7.73 -40.46
N ALA A 177 -0.50 6.66 -40.51
CA ALA A 177 -0.42 5.64 -41.55
C ALA A 177 -1.04 6.08 -42.88
N ALA A 178 -2.06 6.96 -42.86
CA ALA A 178 -2.73 7.45 -44.06
C ALA A 178 -1.93 8.52 -44.83
N SER A 179 -0.93 9.16 -44.19
CA SER A 179 -0.13 10.23 -44.80
C SER A 179 1.05 9.75 -45.68
N LYS A 180 1.27 8.43 -45.80
CA LYS A 180 2.37 7.83 -46.58
C LYS A 180 1.93 6.92 -47.74
N ALA A 181 0.94 7.34 -48.54
CA ALA A 181 0.58 6.62 -49.75
C ALA A 181 0.48 7.55 -50.98
N SER A 182 1.56 7.61 -51.78
CA SER A 182 1.55 7.90 -53.22
C SER A 182 2.91 7.56 -53.86
N PRO A 183 2.96 7.26 -55.17
CA PRO A 183 3.50 5.98 -55.64
C PRO A 183 4.79 6.11 -56.46
N ALA A 184 5.64 5.07 -56.43
CA ALA A 184 6.64 4.83 -57.46
C ALA A 184 6.96 3.34 -57.56
N ALA A 185 6.88 2.82 -58.78
CA ALA A 185 7.26 1.47 -59.18
C ALA A 185 8.79 1.31 -59.18
N ASP A 186 9.30 0.14 -58.79
CA ASP A 186 9.89 -0.79 -59.76
C ASP A 186 10.14 -2.19 -59.16
N LYS A 187 10.11 -3.19 -60.05
CA LYS A 187 10.26 -4.63 -59.78
C LYS A 187 11.71 -5.03 -59.49
N GLN A 188 11.94 -5.93 -58.53
CA GLN A 188 12.74 -7.14 -58.78
C GLN A 188 12.54 -8.21 -57.69
N GLU A 189 12.33 -9.45 -58.15
CA GLU A 189 12.29 -10.68 -57.36
C GLU A 189 13.70 -11.03 -56.83
N ASP A 190 13.79 -11.43 -55.55
CA ASP A 190 14.55 -12.63 -55.19
C ASP A 190 14.09 -13.17 -53.82
N GLY A 191 14.03 -14.49 -53.72
CA GLY A 191 13.43 -15.23 -52.63
C GLY A 191 14.30 -15.29 -51.38
N SER A 192 13.70 -15.00 -50.23
CA SER A 192 13.95 -15.75 -49.00
C SER A 192 12.77 -15.60 -48.05
N SER A 193 12.36 -16.72 -47.47
CA SER A 193 11.28 -16.83 -46.49
C SER A 193 11.63 -16.03 -45.22
N ALA A 194 11.17 -14.79 -45.16
CA ALA A 194 11.21 -13.97 -43.95
C ALA A 194 9.90 -14.08 -43.20
N GLN A 195 9.99 -14.58 -41.97
CA GLN A 195 8.95 -14.59 -40.96
C GLN A 195 8.27 -13.22 -40.88
N LYS A 196 6.93 -13.21 -40.96
CA LYS A 196 6.10 -12.08 -40.51
C LYS A 196 6.64 -11.60 -39.15
N PRO A 197 6.92 -10.30 -38.96
CA PRO A 197 7.10 -9.80 -37.61
C PRO A 197 5.75 -9.92 -36.93
N THR A 198 5.60 -10.97 -36.13
CA THR A 198 4.55 -11.05 -35.11
C THR A 198 4.80 -9.88 -34.18
N GLY A 199 4.06 -8.80 -34.40
CA GLY A 199 3.94 -7.72 -33.43
C GLY A 199 3.52 -8.36 -32.12
N THR A 200 4.45 -8.41 -31.18
CA THR A 200 4.19 -8.83 -29.82
C THR A 200 3.31 -7.75 -29.21
N GLU A 201 2.00 -7.85 -29.43
CA GLU A 201 1.03 -7.13 -28.64
C GLU A 201 1.23 -7.61 -27.20
N ALA A 202 1.94 -6.80 -26.43
CA ALA A 202 2.03 -6.96 -25.00
C ALA A 202 0.58 -6.97 -24.50
N ASN A 203 0.15 -8.14 -24.04
CA ASN A 203 -1.18 -8.48 -23.54
C ASN A 203 -1.56 -7.59 -22.35
N GLN A 204 -1.85 -6.32 -22.59
CA GLN A 204 -2.66 -5.51 -21.70
C GLN A 204 -4.03 -6.16 -21.73
N LYS A 205 -4.45 -6.75 -20.61
CA LYS A 205 -5.78 -7.34 -20.50
C LYS A 205 -6.81 -6.26 -20.82
N LYS A 206 -7.31 -6.24 -22.06
CA LYS A 206 -8.37 -5.34 -22.49
C LYS A 206 -9.58 -5.63 -21.59
N HIS A 207 -10.08 -4.59 -20.92
CA HIS A 207 -11.27 -4.74 -20.07
C HIS A 207 -12.47 -5.09 -20.95
N ARG A 208 -13.13 -6.19 -20.64
CA ARG A 208 -14.31 -6.70 -21.36
C ARG A 208 -15.55 -5.87 -21.03
N PHE A 209 -16.58 -5.92 -21.87
CA PHE A 209 -17.83 -5.16 -21.66
C PHE A 209 -18.42 -5.38 -20.26
N SER A 210 -18.54 -6.64 -19.83
CA SER A 210 -19.12 -7.00 -18.53
C SER A 210 -18.34 -6.46 -17.34
N HIS A 211 -17.06 -6.06 -17.50
CA HIS A 211 -16.21 -5.50 -16.44
C HIS A 211 -16.72 -4.16 -15.90
N PHE A 212 -17.45 -3.39 -16.70
CA PHE A 212 -17.92 -2.05 -16.36
C PHE A 212 -19.29 -2.03 -15.70
N PHE A 213 -20.01 -3.15 -15.66
CA PHE A 213 -21.40 -3.21 -15.21
C PHE A 213 -21.62 -4.26 -14.11
N GLN A 214 -22.43 -3.89 -13.12
CA GLN A 214 -22.86 -4.74 -12.01
C GLN A 214 -24.12 -5.52 -12.40
N SER A 215 -25.02 -4.90 -13.17
CA SER A 215 -26.22 -5.52 -13.70
C SER A 215 -26.61 -4.91 -15.05
N ILE A 216 -27.24 -5.72 -15.89
CA ILE A 216 -27.84 -5.35 -17.16
C ILE A 216 -29.26 -5.87 -17.13
N SER A 217 -30.26 -5.00 -17.22
CA SER A 217 -31.67 -5.39 -17.32
C SER A 217 -32.32 -4.79 -18.55
N VAL A 218 -33.31 -5.49 -19.11
CA VAL A 218 -34.05 -5.03 -20.28
C VAL A 218 -35.53 -4.93 -19.93
N ASP A 219 -36.00 -3.69 -19.84
CA ASP A 219 -37.40 -3.39 -19.58
C ASP A 219 -38.17 -3.33 -20.91
N PHE A 220 -39.24 -4.11 -20.99
CA PHE A 220 -40.18 -4.14 -22.11
C PHE A 220 -41.38 -3.24 -21.82
N ASP A 221 -41.97 -2.62 -22.84
CA ASP A 221 -43.17 -1.80 -22.66
C ASP A 221 -44.36 -2.63 -22.14
N ARG A 222 -44.70 -2.39 -20.88
CA ARG A 222 -45.72 -3.10 -20.10
C ARG A 222 -47.12 -2.99 -20.68
N SER A 223 -47.38 -1.99 -21.53
CA SER A 223 -48.70 -1.73 -22.10
C SER A 223 -49.20 -2.80 -23.07
N ARG A 224 -48.30 -3.65 -23.58
CA ARG A 224 -48.60 -4.68 -24.59
C ARG A 224 -48.87 -6.08 -24.01
N PHE A 225 -48.39 -6.39 -22.81
CA PHE A 225 -48.49 -7.72 -22.23
C PHE A 225 -49.65 -7.82 -21.23
N ARG A 226 -50.83 -8.29 -21.69
CA ARG A 226 -52.01 -8.54 -20.84
C ARG A 226 -51.92 -9.81 -19.98
N ASN A 227 -50.94 -10.69 -20.26
CA ASN A 227 -50.77 -11.97 -19.58
C ASN A 227 -49.48 -11.91 -18.75
N GLY A 228 -49.62 -11.94 -17.42
CA GLY A 228 -48.59 -11.66 -16.41
C GLY A 228 -47.42 -12.64 -16.29
N SER A 229 -46.81 -13.09 -17.39
CA SER A 229 -45.51 -13.76 -17.41
C SER A 229 -44.44 -12.80 -17.91
N GLU A 230 -44.07 -11.84 -17.08
CA GLU A 230 -42.93 -10.95 -17.32
C GLU A 230 -41.63 -11.74 -17.12
N HIS A 231 -41.10 -12.31 -18.21
CA HIS A 231 -39.71 -12.78 -18.22
C HIS A 231 -38.80 -11.56 -18.31
N ASN A 232 -38.38 -10.97 -17.20
CA ASN A 232 -37.37 -9.91 -17.24
C ASN A 232 -36.03 -10.53 -17.71
N VAL A 233 -35.37 -9.90 -18.68
CA VAL A 233 -34.03 -10.30 -19.11
C VAL A 233 -33.06 -9.52 -18.24
N GLU A 234 -32.54 -10.16 -17.20
CA GLU A 234 -31.60 -9.56 -16.26
C GLU A 234 -30.33 -10.42 -16.14
N TRP A 235 -29.18 -9.77 -16.28
CA TRP A 235 -27.90 -10.30 -15.89
C TRP A 235 -27.40 -9.52 -14.68
N ARG A 236 -26.93 -10.23 -13.66
CA ARG A 236 -26.19 -9.65 -12.52
C ARG A 236 -24.84 -10.29 -12.44
N ARG A 237 -23.84 -9.47 -12.12
CA ARG A 237 -22.51 -9.96 -11.80
C ARG A 237 -22.59 -10.87 -10.56
N PRO A 238 -22.05 -12.10 -10.63
CA PRO A 238 -21.97 -12.96 -9.46
C PRO A 238 -21.07 -12.31 -8.41
N GLU A 239 -21.58 -12.17 -7.19
CA GLU A 239 -20.86 -11.54 -6.10
C GLU A 239 -19.67 -12.42 -5.70
N THR A 240 -18.45 -11.98 -6.02
CA THR A 240 -17.25 -12.62 -5.51
C THR A 240 -17.22 -12.42 -4.00
N SER A 241 -17.48 -13.48 -3.23
CA SER A 241 -17.43 -13.48 -1.77
C SER A 241 -16.14 -12.81 -1.29
N GLN A 242 -16.31 -11.71 -0.55
CA GLN A 242 -15.23 -10.89 0.00
C GLN A 242 -14.21 -11.78 0.74
N GLY A 243 -12.98 -11.89 0.21
CA GLY A 243 -11.87 -12.50 0.96
C GLY A 243 -10.76 -13.18 0.15
N GLN A 244 -10.99 -13.57 -1.10
CA GLN A 244 -9.94 -14.18 -1.93
C GLN A 244 -9.53 -13.27 -3.08
N ALA A 245 -8.56 -12.41 -2.80
CA ALA A 245 -7.80 -11.72 -3.84
C ALA A 245 -7.08 -12.75 -4.71
N GLY A 246 -7.67 -13.09 -5.86
CA GLY A 246 -7.10 -14.04 -6.81
C GLY A 246 -8.07 -15.07 -7.40
N ALA A 247 -9.35 -15.10 -6.99
CA ALA A 247 -10.33 -15.94 -7.66
C ALA A 247 -10.57 -15.41 -9.09
N ALA A 248 -10.27 -16.24 -10.09
CA ALA A 248 -10.60 -15.94 -11.48
C ALA A 248 -12.12 -15.68 -11.56
N VAL A 249 -12.50 -14.56 -12.18
CA VAL A 249 -13.90 -14.30 -12.54
C VAL A 249 -14.37 -15.48 -13.37
N SER A 250 -15.49 -16.11 -13.00
CA SER A 250 -16.06 -17.21 -13.78
C SER A 250 -16.23 -16.77 -15.23
N PRO A 251 -15.92 -17.62 -16.23
CA PRO A 251 -16.01 -17.23 -17.64
C PRO A 251 -17.42 -16.79 -18.07
N GLU A 252 -18.46 -17.17 -17.33
CA GLU A 252 -19.85 -16.71 -17.52
C GLU A 252 -20.07 -15.24 -17.12
N ALA A 253 -19.16 -14.65 -16.34
CA ALA A 253 -19.23 -13.27 -15.88
C ALA A 253 -18.31 -12.32 -16.67
N ASP A 254 -17.53 -12.84 -17.62
CA ASP A 254 -16.56 -12.09 -18.42
C ASP A 254 -16.85 -12.19 -19.93
N PHE A 255 -17.65 -11.27 -20.45
CA PHE A 255 -18.12 -11.28 -21.84
C PHE A 255 -18.13 -9.88 -22.47
N ASP A 256 -18.01 -9.85 -23.80
CA ASP A 256 -18.18 -8.64 -24.62
C ASP A 256 -19.58 -8.55 -25.25
N GLU A 257 -20.30 -9.68 -25.28
CA GLU A 257 -21.58 -9.84 -25.98
C GLU A 257 -22.65 -10.35 -25.01
N PHE A 258 -23.78 -9.65 -24.95
CA PHE A 258 -24.99 -10.06 -24.24
C PHE A 258 -26.14 -10.23 -25.24
N THR A 259 -26.64 -11.46 -25.39
CA THR A 259 -27.74 -11.77 -26.31
C THR A 259 -28.92 -12.41 -25.61
N PHE A 260 -30.13 -12.09 -26.06
CA PHE A 260 -31.33 -12.81 -25.67
C PHE A 260 -32.25 -13.03 -26.87
N LYS A 261 -32.97 -14.15 -26.86
CA LYS A 261 -33.97 -14.52 -27.88
C LYS A 261 -35.35 -14.55 -27.26
N ARG A 262 -36.34 -13.98 -27.94
CA ARG A 262 -37.74 -13.97 -27.52
C ARG A 262 -38.67 -14.09 -28.72
N ASN A 263 -39.89 -14.51 -28.43
CA ASN A 263 -40.94 -14.65 -29.44
C ASN A 263 -41.63 -13.30 -29.63
N GLY A 264 -41.91 -12.94 -30.87
CA GLY A 264 -42.54 -11.68 -31.26
C GLY A 264 -42.45 -11.43 -32.76
N ASP A 265 -43.54 -10.92 -33.29
CA ASP A 265 -43.79 -10.58 -34.70
C ASP A 265 -43.96 -9.08 -34.93
N GLU A 266 -44.09 -8.28 -33.87
CA GLU A 266 -44.26 -6.82 -33.93
C GLU A 266 -43.04 -6.02 -33.45
N ASN A 267 -42.92 -4.80 -33.96
CA ASN A 267 -41.95 -3.83 -33.49
C ASN A 267 -42.22 -3.41 -32.03
N MET A 268 -41.17 -3.37 -31.21
CA MET A 268 -41.30 -3.08 -29.78
C MET A 268 -40.19 -2.15 -29.29
N ASN A 269 -40.56 -1.15 -28.49
CA ASN A 269 -39.60 -0.32 -27.77
C ASN A 269 -39.19 -1.01 -26.47
N ILE A 270 -37.88 -1.07 -26.23
CA ILE A 270 -37.27 -1.58 -25.01
C ILE A 270 -36.36 -0.51 -24.41
N THR A 271 -36.11 -0.61 -23.11
CA THR A 271 -35.09 0.19 -22.43
C THR A 271 -34.07 -0.74 -21.80
N ILE A 272 -32.82 -0.63 -22.23
CA ILE A 272 -31.71 -1.40 -21.66
C ILE A 272 -31.11 -0.57 -20.53
N ASN A 273 -31.20 -1.06 -19.30
CA ASN A 273 -30.65 -0.42 -18.12
C ASN A 273 -29.31 -1.05 -17.75
N LEU A 274 -28.26 -0.24 -17.69
CA LEU A 274 -26.91 -0.66 -17.35
C LEU A 274 -26.52 -0.05 -16.00
N GLN A 275 -26.38 -0.87 -14.96
CA GLN A 275 -25.88 -0.42 -13.66
C GLN A 275 -24.35 -0.47 -13.65
N ARG A 276 -23.70 0.69 -13.50
CA ARG A 276 -22.23 0.78 -13.49
C ARG A 276 -21.64 0.01 -12.31
N HIS A 277 -20.54 -0.69 -12.54
CA HIS A 277 -19.70 -1.27 -11.50
C HIS A 277 -18.43 -0.43 -11.36
N GLU A 278 -18.36 0.35 -10.29
CA GLU A 278 -17.18 1.12 -9.94
C GLU A 278 -16.67 0.74 -8.55
N SER A 279 -15.37 0.48 -8.45
CA SER A 279 -14.67 0.24 -7.18
C SER A 279 -13.64 1.35 -6.96
N PRO A 280 -13.74 2.21 -5.94
CA PRO A 280 -14.84 2.32 -4.96
C PRO A 280 -16.18 2.77 -5.58
N GLU A 281 -17.28 2.45 -4.90
CA GLU A 281 -18.65 2.76 -5.35
C GLU A 281 -18.88 4.28 -5.45
N ARG A 282 -19.51 4.70 -6.54
CA ARG A 282 -19.95 6.09 -6.75
C ARG A 282 -21.43 6.24 -6.46
N TYR A 283 -21.76 7.37 -5.86
CA TYR A 283 -23.11 7.75 -5.51
C TYR A 283 -23.52 9.03 -6.25
N GLN A 284 -24.81 9.16 -6.50
CA GLN A 284 -25.40 10.41 -6.93
C GLN A 284 -25.59 11.31 -5.71
N LEU A 285 -25.05 12.53 -5.77
CA LEU A 285 -25.17 13.51 -4.69
C LEU A 285 -26.54 14.18 -4.75
N THR A 286 -27.12 14.49 -3.59
CA THR A 286 -28.29 15.37 -3.51
C THR A 286 -27.95 16.75 -4.10
N PRO A 287 -28.93 17.46 -4.69
CA PRO A 287 -28.68 18.77 -5.29
C PRO A 287 -28.11 19.79 -4.29
N GLU A 288 -28.40 19.62 -2.99
CA GLU A 288 -27.89 20.47 -1.91
C GLU A 288 -26.38 20.27 -1.69
N LEU A 289 -25.92 19.02 -1.63
CA LEU A 289 -24.51 18.70 -1.48
C LEU A 289 -23.73 18.96 -2.78
N ALA A 290 -24.36 18.70 -3.92
CA ALA A 290 -23.78 18.93 -5.24
C ALA A 290 -23.45 20.41 -5.49
N GLN A 291 -24.23 21.35 -4.96
CA GLN A 291 -23.96 22.79 -5.07
C GLN A 291 -22.74 23.23 -4.27
N ILE A 292 -22.44 22.57 -3.14
CA ILE A 292 -21.29 22.91 -2.28
C ILE A 292 -20.01 22.29 -2.83
N VAL A 293 -20.08 21.03 -3.21
CA VAL A 293 -18.94 20.22 -3.66
C VAL A 293 -18.62 20.42 -5.15
N ASP A 294 -19.55 21.00 -5.91
CA ASP A 294 -19.47 21.15 -7.38
C ASP A 294 -19.29 19.82 -8.12
N MET A 295 -19.94 18.76 -7.62
CA MET A 295 -19.95 17.44 -8.25
C MET A 295 -21.38 16.85 -8.23
N LYS A 296 -21.77 16.15 -9.30
CA LYS A 296 -23.05 15.41 -9.35
C LYS A 296 -22.93 13.96 -8.90
N GLU A 297 -21.76 13.37 -9.16
CA GLU A 297 -21.44 11.97 -8.89
C GLU A 297 -20.08 11.92 -8.19
N ALA A 298 -20.02 11.31 -7.01
CA ALA A 298 -18.79 11.22 -6.22
C ALA A 298 -18.76 9.94 -5.39
N THR A 299 -17.55 9.51 -5.02
CA THR A 299 -17.40 8.50 -3.97
C THR A 299 -17.66 9.14 -2.60
N GLN A 300 -18.00 8.34 -1.59
CA GLN A 300 -18.16 8.87 -0.22
C GLN A 300 -16.92 9.64 0.25
N HIS A 301 -15.72 9.11 -0.04
CA HIS A 301 -14.47 9.76 0.36
C HIS A 301 -14.24 11.09 -0.38
N GLU A 302 -14.46 11.12 -1.69
CA GLU A 302 -14.37 12.36 -2.50
C GLU A 302 -15.33 13.43 -1.96
N ALA A 303 -16.58 13.06 -1.67
CA ALA A 303 -17.58 13.98 -1.14
C ALA A 303 -17.20 14.55 0.25
N VAL A 304 -16.66 13.72 1.15
CA VAL A 304 -16.17 14.16 2.47
C VAL A 304 -14.97 15.09 2.33
N MET A 305 -14.02 14.75 1.46
CA MET A 305 -12.82 15.57 1.23
C MET A 305 -13.18 16.93 0.61
N ALA A 306 -14.10 16.95 -0.36
CA ALA A 306 -14.55 18.19 -0.97
C ALA A 306 -15.35 19.07 0.01
N LEU A 307 -16.18 18.46 0.87
CA LEU A 307 -16.88 19.18 1.93
C LEU A 307 -15.89 19.80 2.93
N TRP A 308 -14.83 19.07 3.30
CA TRP A 308 -13.76 19.58 4.14
C TRP A 308 -12.98 20.73 3.48
N GLU A 309 -12.68 20.60 2.18
CA GLU A 309 -12.02 21.64 1.40
C GLU A 309 -12.88 22.91 1.32
N TYR A 310 -14.19 22.77 1.13
CA TYR A 310 -15.14 23.88 1.16
C TYR A 310 -15.12 24.63 2.51
N ILE A 311 -15.18 23.91 3.63
CA ILE A 311 -15.12 24.50 4.99
C ILE A 311 -13.82 25.30 5.18
N ARG A 312 -12.70 24.74 4.69
CA ARG A 312 -11.39 25.37 4.78
C ARG A 312 -11.28 26.62 3.91
N LEU A 313 -11.72 26.54 2.65
CA LEU A 313 -11.69 27.65 1.70
C LEU A 313 -12.61 28.79 2.12
N SER A 314 -13.75 28.47 2.71
CA SER A 314 -14.73 29.45 3.20
C SER A 314 -14.38 30.04 4.57
N GLY A 315 -13.28 29.61 5.21
CA GLY A 315 -12.83 30.13 6.51
C GLY A 315 -13.82 29.88 7.64
N LEU A 316 -14.59 28.79 7.58
CA LEU A 316 -15.70 28.51 8.52
C LEU A 316 -15.26 27.79 9.80
N GLN A 317 -13.99 27.44 9.91
CA GLN A 317 -13.40 26.74 11.05
C GLN A 317 -13.21 27.69 12.24
N GLU A 318 -13.54 27.23 13.45
CA GLU A 318 -13.39 28.07 14.64
C GLU A 318 -11.92 28.15 15.10
N ASP A 319 -11.49 29.35 15.54
CA ASP A 319 -10.09 29.61 15.93
C ASP A 319 -9.69 28.91 17.24
N GLU A 320 -10.60 28.87 18.23
CA GLU A 320 -10.37 28.26 19.54
C GLU A 320 -10.39 26.73 19.45
N GLU A 321 -11.42 26.17 18.79
CA GLU A 321 -11.56 24.73 18.59
C GLU A 321 -11.56 24.40 17.09
N ARG A 322 -10.37 24.13 16.54
CA ARG A 322 -10.16 23.72 15.14
C ARG A 322 -10.88 22.43 14.74
N ARG A 323 -11.58 21.75 15.64
CA ARG A 323 -12.42 20.59 15.31
C ARG A 323 -13.83 21.00 14.91
N ASN A 324 -14.26 22.18 15.31
CA ASN A 324 -15.61 22.69 15.07
C ASN A 324 -15.59 23.68 13.90
N PHE A 325 -16.73 23.80 13.25
CA PHE A 325 -16.95 24.79 12.19
C PHE A 325 -18.38 25.33 12.27
N ARG A 326 -18.55 26.55 11.78
CA ARG A 326 -19.86 27.22 11.68
C ARG A 326 -20.45 26.98 10.31
N CYS A 327 -21.70 26.54 10.27
CA CYS A 327 -22.39 26.28 9.01
C CYS A 327 -22.87 27.61 8.41
N ASP A 328 -22.50 27.85 7.16
CA ASP A 328 -23.05 28.92 6.35
C ASP A 328 -24.45 28.54 5.83
N SER A 329 -25.07 29.41 5.02
CA SER A 329 -26.43 29.16 4.51
C SER A 329 -26.56 27.86 3.68
N TYR A 330 -25.49 27.45 2.98
CA TYR A 330 -25.50 26.24 2.17
C TYR A 330 -25.27 24.99 3.04
N LEU A 331 -24.27 25.02 3.93
CA LEU A 331 -24.00 23.92 4.87
C LEU A 331 -25.17 23.67 5.83
N LYS A 332 -25.91 24.71 6.21
CA LYS A 332 -27.12 24.54 7.03
C LYS A 332 -28.18 23.67 6.35
N LYS A 333 -28.29 23.70 5.01
CA LYS A 333 -29.23 22.85 4.28
C LYS A 333 -28.80 21.39 4.32
N VAL A 334 -27.50 21.12 4.16
CA VAL A 334 -26.95 19.76 4.16
C VAL A 334 -26.88 19.17 5.58
N ILE A 335 -26.36 19.90 6.56
CA ILE A 335 -26.11 19.39 7.92
C ILE A 335 -27.34 19.54 8.82
N GLY A 336 -28.23 20.49 8.52
CA GLY A 336 -29.41 20.80 9.33
C GLY A 336 -29.09 21.44 10.69
N ARG A 337 -27.86 21.93 10.90
CA ARG A 337 -27.38 22.55 12.15
C ARG A 337 -26.56 23.81 11.86
N ASP A 338 -26.49 24.69 12.86
CA ASP A 338 -25.70 25.93 12.80
C ASP A 338 -24.19 25.71 12.99
N SER A 339 -23.78 24.60 13.59
CA SER A 339 -22.39 24.21 13.76
C SER A 339 -22.21 22.69 13.60
N GLY A 340 -21.00 22.28 13.26
CA GLY A 340 -20.64 20.88 13.06
C GLY A 340 -19.21 20.57 13.49
N VAL A 341 -18.88 19.27 13.51
CA VAL A 341 -17.58 18.73 13.93
C VAL A 341 -16.90 18.03 12.75
N ILE A 342 -15.66 18.40 12.44
CA ILE A 342 -14.90 17.90 11.26
C ILE A 342 -14.77 16.36 11.24
N PRO A 343 -14.44 15.68 12.34
CA PRO A 343 -14.46 14.22 12.40
C PRO A 343 -15.79 13.55 11.99
N MET A 344 -16.92 14.25 12.12
CA MET A 344 -18.26 13.73 11.80
C MET A 344 -18.70 14.05 10.36
N LEU A 345 -17.84 14.64 9.52
CA LEU A 345 -18.19 14.95 8.13
C LEU A 345 -18.68 13.73 7.33
N GLY A 346 -18.14 12.54 7.61
CA GLY A 346 -18.61 11.30 7.01
C GLY A 346 -20.09 11.01 7.33
N GLU A 347 -20.51 11.23 8.57
CA GLU A 347 -21.89 11.02 9.01
C GLU A 347 -22.85 12.05 8.41
N TYR A 348 -22.38 13.29 8.21
CA TYR A 348 -23.18 14.33 7.55
C TYR A 348 -23.35 14.08 6.06
N VAL A 349 -22.38 13.45 5.39
CA VAL A 349 -22.44 13.17 3.95
C VAL A 349 -23.33 11.97 3.62
N VAL A 350 -23.32 10.91 4.43
CA VAL A 350 -24.04 9.64 4.15
C VAL A 350 -25.52 9.82 3.77
N PRO A 351 -26.34 10.64 4.49
CA PRO A 351 -27.75 10.85 4.12
C PRO A 351 -27.97 11.51 2.74
N HIS A 352 -26.93 12.14 2.21
CA HIS A 352 -26.94 12.86 0.92
C HIS A 352 -26.36 12.04 -0.23
N LEU A 353 -26.01 10.78 0.02
CA LEU A 353 -25.55 9.83 -0.99
C LEU A 353 -26.72 8.95 -1.44
N ARG A 354 -27.06 9.00 -2.73
CA ARG A 354 -28.06 8.11 -3.35
C ARG A 354 -27.37 7.12 -4.27
N PRO A 355 -27.89 5.88 -4.42
CA PRO A 355 -27.35 4.96 -5.41
C PRO A 355 -27.42 5.58 -6.81
N LEU A 356 -26.40 5.34 -7.63
CA LEU A 356 -26.33 5.89 -8.97
C LEU A 356 -27.47 5.34 -9.84
N ALA A 357 -28.17 6.22 -10.55
CA ALA A 357 -29.20 5.80 -11.50
C ALA A 357 -28.56 4.93 -12.61
N PRO A 358 -29.25 3.86 -13.06
CA PRO A 358 -28.76 3.07 -14.18
C PRO A 358 -28.71 3.92 -15.45
N ILE A 359 -27.80 3.58 -16.36
CA ILE A 359 -27.78 4.19 -17.69
C ILE A 359 -28.88 3.52 -18.51
N SER A 360 -29.92 4.27 -18.86
CA SER A 360 -31.04 3.79 -19.67
C SER A 360 -30.81 4.09 -21.14
N LEU A 361 -30.65 3.05 -21.96
CA LEU A 361 -30.49 3.12 -23.40
C LEU A 361 -31.81 2.73 -24.09
N PRO A 362 -32.54 3.68 -24.69
CA PRO A 362 -33.75 3.35 -25.44
C PRO A 362 -33.39 2.61 -26.74
N TYR A 363 -34.11 1.55 -27.07
CA TYR A 363 -33.91 0.82 -28.32
C TYR A 363 -35.24 0.34 -28.87
N THR A 364 -35.40 0.40 -30.19
CA THR A 364 -36.57 -0.15 -30.87
C THR A 364 -36.18 -1.43 -31.57
N ILE A 365 -36.76 -2.55 -31.14
CA ILE A 365 -36.68 -3.83 -31.82
C ILE A 365 -37.50 -3.71 -33.10
N ARG A 366 -36.82 -3.76 -34.25
CA ARG A 366 -37.42 -3.71 -35.59
C ARG A 366 -37.50 -5.12 -36.15
N VAL A 367 -38.68 -5.54 -36.58
CA VAL A 367 -39.02 -6.84 -37.16
C VAL A 367 -39.32 -6.73 -38.67
N ASP A 368 -39.46 -5.49 -39.17
CA ASP A 368 -39.78 -5.18 -40.57
C ASP A 368 -38.73 -5.73 -41.55
N GLU A 369 -39.19 -6.18 -42.72
CA GLU A 369 -38.34 -6.68 -43.80
C GLU A 369 -37.35 -5.61 -44.30
N GLU A 370 -37.79 -4.35 -44.42
CA GLU A 370 -36.99 -3.24 -44.94
C GLU A 370 -35.73 -2.98 -44.11
N PHE A 371 -35.85 -3.07 -42.78
CA PHE A 371 -34.74 -2.89 -41.86
C PHE A 371 -33.72 -4.02 -41.99
N HIS A 372 -34.19 -5.26 -42.19
CA HIS A 372 -33.33 -6.44 -42.29
C HIS A 372 -32.62 -6.60 -43.64
N LYS A 373 -33.00 -5.82 -44.66
CA LYS A 373 -32.24 -5.75 -45.92
C LYS A 373 -30.86 -5.11 -45.73
N ASN A 374 -30.75 -4.11 -44.85
CA ASN A 374 -29.51 -3.42 -44.49
C ASN A 374 -29.53 -3.03 -43.00
N PRO A 375 -29.32 -3.97 -42.07
CA PRO A 375 -29.43 -3.69 -40.65
C PRO A 375 -28.30 -2.77 -40.19
N GLN A 376 -28.64 -1.56 -39.73
CA GLN A 376 -27.68 -0.65 -39.11
C GLN A 376 -27.71 -0.82 -37.59
N PRO A 377 -26.55 -1.01 -36.93
CA PRO A 377 -26.49 -1.08 -35.48
C PRO A 377 -26.83 0.28 -34.86
N THR A 378 -27.57 0.27 -33.75
CA THR A 378 -27.71 1.46 -32.92
C THR A 378 -26.49 1.57 -32.01
N VAL A 379 -25.80 2.70 -32.05
CA VAL A 379 -24.53 2.90 -31.35
C VAL A 379 -24.69 3.92 -30.23
N TYR A 380 -24.21 3.57 -29.03
CA TYR A 380 -24.18 4.44 -27.86
C TYR A 380 -22.76 4.57 -27.31
N ASP A 381 -22.30 5.81 -27.09
CA ASP A 381 -21.01 6.09 -26.49
C ASP A 381 -21.20 6.50 -25.02
N ILE A 382 -20.53 5.78 -24.11
CA ILE A 382 -20.65 5.95 -22.66
C ILE A 382 -19.26 6.16 -22.06
N GLN A 383 -19.11 7.14 -21.17
CA GLN A 383 -17.85 7.31 -20.44
C GLN A 383 -17.75 6.31 -19.29
N VAL A 384 -16.69 5.52 -19.29
CA VAL A 384 -16.34 4.56 -18.23
C VAL A 384 -15.00 4.92 -17.60
N LEU A 385 -14.84 4.58 -16.32
CA LEU A 385 -13.61 4.83 -15.57
C LEU A 385 -12.73 3.58 -15.58
N VAL A 386 -11.53 3.69 -16.11
CA VAL A 386 -10.54 2.61 -16.24
C VAL A 386 -9.34 2.91 -15.32
N GLU A 387 -8.74 1.88 -14.71
CA GLU A 387 -7.50 2.07 -13.96
C GLU A 387 -6.36 2.54 -14.88
N ASP A 388 -5.53 3.45 -14.38
CA ASP A 388 -4.36 3.93 -15.12
C ASP A 388 -3.37 2.77 -15.44
N PRO A 389 -2.99 2.56 -16.71
CA PRO A 389 -2.04 1.51 -17.11
C PRO A 389 -0.66 1.64 -16.41
N ILE A 390 -0.27 2.84 -15.95
CA ILE A 390 0.98 3.05 -15.20
C ILE A 390 1.02 2.17 -13.95
N LYS A 391 -0.12 1.94 -13.28
CA LYS A 391 -0.20 1.07 -12.10
C LYS A 391 0.23 -0.36 -12.40
N ALA A 392 -0.08 -0.88 -13.58
CA ALA A 392 0.37 -2.19 -14.02
C ALA A 392 1.90 -2.23 -14.20
N ASN A 393 2.51 -1.11 -14.60
CA ASN A 393 3.96 -0.96 -14.73
C ASN A 393 4.67 -0.76 -13.37
N LEU A 394 4.02 -0.13 -12.38
CA LEU A 394 4.59 0.10 -11.05
C LEU A 394 4.57 -1.15 -10.14
N ARG A 395 3.55 -2.00 -10.28
CA ARG A 395 3.43 -3.26 -9.51
C ARG A 395 4.67 -4.18 -9.58
N PRO A 396 5.25 -4.49 -10.77
CA PRO A 396 6.44 -5.33 -10.85
C PRO A 396 7.68 -4.65 -10.23
N LEU A 397 7.78 -3.32 -10.27
CA LEU A 397 8.87 -2.58 -9.61
C LEU A 397 8.81 -2.73 -8.08
N LEU A 398 7.61 -2.68 -7.50
CA LEU A 398 7.42 -2.82 -6.05
C LEU A 398 7.66 -4.26 -5.56
N ASN A 399 7.22 -5.24 -6.35
CA ASN A 399 7.24 -6.65 -5.97
C ASN A 399 8.41 -7.43 -6.58
N ASN A 400 9.46 -6.75 -7.04
CA ASN A 400 10.60 -7.43 -7.66
C ASN A 400 11.32 -8.35 -6.65
N PRO A 401 11.29 -9.69 -6.83
CA PRO A 401 11.96 -10.63 -5.93
C PRO A 401 13.49 -10.50 -5.96
N GLN A 402 14.07 -10.02 -7.08
CA GLN A 402 15.51 -9.81 -7.21
C GLN A 402 16.01 -8.71 -6.26
N TYR A 403 15.18 -7.70 -5.99
CA TYR A 403 15.54 -6.64 -5.04
C TYR A 403 15.71 -7.20 -3.61
N ALA A 404 14.87 -8.15 -3.20
CA ALA A 404 15.02 -8.80 -1.90
C ALA A 404 16.29 -9.66 -1.84
N ALA A 405 16.70 -10.25 -2.97
CA ALA A 405 17.95 -11.00 -3.06
C ALA A 405 19.18 -10.07 -3.03
N SER A 406 19.14 -8.94 -3.75
CA SER A 406 20.25 -7.97 -3.76
C SER A 406 20.45 -7.34 -2.38
N LEU A 407 19.38 -7.02 -1.63
CA LEU A 407 19.51 -6.55 -0.25
C LEU A 407 20.23 -7.55 0.66
N LYS A 408 19.97 -8.85 0.51
CA LYS A 408 20.69 -9.88 1.28
C LYS A 408 22.18 -9.88 0.93
N GLN A 409 22.52 -9.74 -0.35
CA GLN A 409 23.91 -9.64 -0.79
C GLN A 409 24.58 -8.38 -0.24
N ILE A 410 23.92 -7.23 -0.28
CA ILE A 410 24.42 -5.97 0.29
C ILE A 410 24.70 -6.14 1.79
N THR A 411 23.78 -6.75 2.55
CA THR A 411 24.02 -6.99 3.99
C THR A 411 25.22 -7.92 4.26
N ALA A 412 25.51 -8.86 3.36
CA ALA A 412 26.67 -9.74 3.48
C ALA A 412 27.98 -8.99 3.17
N LEU A 413 27.97 -8.13 2.14
CA LEU A 413 29.10 -7.26 1.79
C LEU A 413 29.40 -6.25 2.91
N ASP A 414 28.37 -5.68 3.52
CA ASP A 414 28.49 -4.78 4.67
C ASP A 414 29.16 -5.46 5.86
N GLU A 415 28.82 -6.73 6.13
CA GLU A 415 29.44 -7.49 7.21
C GLU A 415 30.92 -7.77 6.91
N GLN A 416 31.27 -8.00 5.64
CA GLN A 416 32.66 -8.14 5.23
C GLN A 416 33.42 -6.80 5.35
N LEU A 417 32.79 -5.69 4.95
CA LEU A 417 33.35 -4.36 5.06
C LEU A 417 33.66 -4.00 6.52
N ALA A 418 32.70 -4.22 7.43
CA ALA A 418 32.89 -3.94 8.85
C ALA A 418 34.05 -4.76 9.45
N ARG A 419 34.22 -6.02 9.02
CA ARG A 419 35.37 -6.86 9.40
C ARG A 419 36.70 -6.28 8.89
N LEU A 420 36.73 -5.78 7.65
CA LEU A 420 37.93 -5.15 7.08
C LEU A 420 38.28 -3.85 7.81
N VAL A 421 37.29 -2.99 8.10
CA VAL A 421 37.49 -1.75 8.86
C VAL A 421 38.05 -2.04 10.26
N GLN A 422 37.54 -3.08 10.93
CA GLN A 422 38.09 -3.52 12.22
C GLN A 422 39.53 -4.05 12.09
N ALA A 423 39.85 -4.78 11.02
CA ALA A 423 41.22 -5.22 10.77
C ALA A 423 42.16 -4.03 10.50
N ILE A 424 41.70 -2.99 9.79
CA ILE A 424 42.43 -1.74 9.57
C ILE A 424 42.69 -1.03 10.90
N SER A 425 41.69 -0.94 11.79
CA SER A 425 41.87 -0.31 13.10
C SER A 425 42.88 -1.04 13.98
N MET A 426 42.86 -2.38 13.97
CA MET A 426 43.86 -3.19 14.67
C MET A 426 45.28 -3.00 14.09
N SER A 427 45.40 -2.99 12.76
CA SER A 427 46.69 -2.76 12.08
C SER A 427 47.25 -1.38 12.38
N LYS A 428 46.39 -0.35 12.38
CA LYS A 428 46.75 1.00 12.77
C LYS A 428 47.22 1.07 14.22
N ALA A 429 46.48 0.48 15.16
CA ALA A 429 46.86 0.46 16.57
C ALA A 429 48.23 -0.19 16.79
N LYS A 430 48.54 -1.27 16.04
CA LYS A 430 49.88 -1.87 16.03
C LYS A 430 50.93 -0.92 15.46
N HIS A 431 50.63 -0.28 14.34
CA HIS A 431 51.54 0.69 13.71
C HIS A 431 51.86 1.85 14.66
N SER A 432 50.84 2.46 15.29
CA SER A 432 51.04 3.54 16.26
C SER A 432 51.83 3.08 17.48
N PHE A 433 51.56 1.87 17.99
CA PHE A 433 52.30 1.27 19.10
C PHE A 433 53.80 1.16 18.77
N PHE A 434 54.14 0.54 17.63
CA PHE A 434 55.54 0.38 17.24
C PHE A 434 56.21 1.70 16.85
N SER A 435 55.48 2.66 16.26
CA SER A 435 56.00 4.02 16.00
C SER A 435 56.38 4.71 17.30
N SER A 436 55.47 4.75 18.28
CA SER A 436 55.74 5.38 19.57
C SER A 436 56.88 4.71 20.36
N LEU A 437 57.02 3.38 20.25
CA LEU A 437 58.16 2.65 20.82
C LEU A 437 59.48 3.03 20.14
N SER A 438 59.46 3.24 18.82
CA SER A 438 60.66 3.59 18.05
C SER A 438 61.13 5.03 18.27
N GLU A 439 60.20 5.94 18.55
CA GLU A 439 60.49 7.37 18.78
C GLU A 439 61.09 7.63 20.17
N ASP A 440 60.49 7.08 21.23
CA ASP A 440 61.01 7.20 22.60
C ASP A 440 60.78 5.91 23.42
N PRO A 441 61.67 4.92 23.30
CA PRO A 441 61.47 3.62 23.94
C PRO A 441 61.49 3.71 25.47
N ALA A 442 62.27 4.63 26.05
CA ALA A 442 62.47 4.70 27.50
C ALA A 442 61.22 5.25 28.21
N ASN A 443 60.62 6.32 27.68
CA ASN A 443 59.39 6.85 28.26
C ASN A 443 58.18 6.01 27.87
N PHE A 444 58.15 5.46 26.65
CA PHE A 444 57.08 4.56 26.20
C PHE A 444 56.93 3.34 27.10
N VAL A 445 58.03 2.64 27.43
CA VAL A 445 57.98 1.44 28.30
C VAL A 445 57.49 1.81 29.70
N LYS A 446 57.90 2.95 30.25
CA LYS A 446 57.41 3.43 31.56
C LYS A 446 55.90 3.70 31.52
N SER A 447 55.41 4.41 30.50
CA SER A 447 53.97 4.66 30.35
C SER A 447 53.19 3.38 30.09
N TRP A 448 53.73 2.46 29.29
CA TRP A 448 53.08 1.20 28.98
C TRP A 448 52.95 0.31 30.22
N LEU A 449 54.01 0.17 31.01
CA LEU A 449 53.97 -0.54 32.30
C LEU A 449 52.95 0.07 33.26
N SER A 450 52.87 1.41 33.32
CA SER A 450 51.87 2.09 34.15
C SER A 450 50.43 1.84 33.68
N SER A 451 50.20 1.78 32.36
CA SER A 451 48.90 1.45 31.77
C SER A 451 48.51 0.00 32.06
N GLN A 452 49.42 -0.95 31.86
CA GLN A 452 49.17 -2.37 32.12
C GLN A 452 48.88 -2.64 33.60
N LYS A 453 49.61 -1.98 34.52
CA LYS A 453 49.31 -2.05 35.96
C LYS A 453 47.87 -1.59 36.25
N ARG A 454 47.47 -0.43 35.71
CA ARG A 454 46.12 0.11 35.87
C ARG A 454 45.04 -0.80 35.29
N ASP A 455 45.30 -1.36 34.11
CA ASP A 455 44.35 -2.27 33.45
C ASP A 455 44.18 -3.56 34.25
N LEU A 456 45.26 -4.11 34.83
CA LEU A 456 45.21 -5.27 35.72
C LEU A 456 44.42 -4.98 36.99
N GLU A 457 44.63 -3.83 37.63
CA GLU A 457 43.85 -3.38 38.79
C GLU A 457 42.35 -3.33 38.47
N ILE A 458 41.98 -2.80 37.29
CA ILE A 458 40.59 -2.75 36.83
C ILE A 458 40.02 -4.16 36.60
N ILE A 459 40.75 -5.04 35.92
CA ILE A 459 40.31 -6.41 35.60
C ILE A 459 40.15 -7.25 36.87
N MET A 460 41.08 -7.11 37.82
CA MET A 460 41.03 -7.80 39.10
C MET A 460 39.93 -7.26 40.01
N GLY A 461 39.25 -6.16 39.63
CA GLY A 461 38.30 -5.47 40.49
C GLY A 461 38.97 -4.85 41.72
N GLU A 462 40.29 -4.79 41.73
CA GLU A 462 41.11 -4.05 42.68
C GLU A 462 41.08 -2.57 42.30
N ALA A 463 39.88 -2.01 42.14
CA ALA A 463 39.72 -0.56 42.19
C ALA A 463 40.05 -0.15 43.64
N ALA A 464 41.33 0.13 43.89
CA ALA A 464 41.86 0.58 45.16
C ALA A 464 41.54 -0.35 46.35
N SER A 465 42.02 -1.60 46.32
CA SER A 465 42.56 -2.10 47.59
C SER A 465 43.88 -1.39 47.78
N ASP A 466 43.82 -0.26 48.46
CA ASP A 466 44.94 0.62 48.80
C ASP A 466 46.04 -0.12 49.62
N ALA A 467 45.98 -1.44 49.79
CA ALA A 467 46.92 -2.21 50.59
C ALA A 467 48.37 -2.12 50.08
N GLU A 468 48.59 -1.99 48.76
CA GLU A 468 49.95 -1.85 48.22
C GLU A 468 50.41 -0.38 48.11
N ASN A 469 49.49 0.56 47.88
CA ASN A 469 49.79 2.00 47.90
C ASN A 469 49.96 2.55 49.32
N VAL A 470 49.29 2.01 50.34
CA VAL A 470 49.52 2.29 51.77
C VAL A 470 50.93 1.87 52.21
N ALA A 471 51.57 0.94 51.49
CA ALA A 471 52.97 0.59 51.67
C ALA A 471 53.94 1.47 50.87
N GLY A 472 53.45 2.45 50.12
CA GLY A 472 54.26 3.45 49.42
C GLY A 472 54.94 4.41 50.40
N ASP A 473 56.14 4.86 50.06
CA ASP A 473 56.99 5.73 50.90
C ASP A 473 56.31 7.08 51.25
N GLU A 474 55.28 7.45 50.50
CA GLU A 474 54.47 8.68 50.66
C GLU A 474 53.53 8.63 51.88
N TRP A 475 52.99 7.45 52.24
CA TRP A 475 52.16 7.27 53.44
C TRP A 475 53.01 7.17 54.72
N ARG A 476 54.32 6.90 54.60
CA ARG A 476 55.26 6.85 55.73
C ARG A 476 55.82 8.22 56.12
N ARG A 477 55.74 9.23 55.25
CA ARG A 477 56.26 10.59 55.53
C ARG A 477 55.24 11.40 56.33
N GLY A 478 55.62 11.83 57.54
CA GLY A 478 54.88 12.84 58.33
C GLY A 478 55.27 14.28 57.98
N GLY A 479 54.43 15.25 58.32
CA GLY A 479 54.70 16.69 58.14
C GLY A 479 53.54 17.46 57.48
N ASN A 480 53.67 18.79 57.37
CA ASN A 480 52.59 19.65 56.83
C ASN A 480 52.19 19.33 55.38
N ASN A 481 53.10 18.78 54.59
CA ASN A 481 52.86 18.36 53.19
C ASN A 481 52.57 16.85 53.06
N SER A 482 52.25 16.17 54.16
CA SER A 482 51.94 14.74 54.19
C SER A 482 50.52 14.45 53.70
N VAL A 483 50.33 13.26 53.12
CA VAL A 483 49.02 12.70 52.74
C VAL A 483 48.05 12.66 53.95
N TRP A 484 48.58 12.47 55.17
CA TRP A 484 47.80 12.50 56.42
C TRP A 484 47.19 13.87 56.74
N ASN A 485 47.72 14.94 56.16
CA ASN A 485 47.21 16.30 56.34
C ASN A 485 46.20 16.70 55.25
N SER A 486 45.94 15.82 54.28
CA SER A 486 44.97 16.04 53.22
C SER A 486 43.55 16.14 53.77
N GLN A 487 42.71 16.91 53.08
CA GLN A 487 41.31 17.08 53.45
C GLN A 487 40.55 15.75 53.42
N ASN A 488 40.84 14.89 52.44
CA ASN A 488 40.26 13.56 52.31
C ASN A 488 40.57 12.68 53.53
N ALA A 489 41.80 12.70 54.04
CA ALA A 489 42.18 11.93 55.23
C ALA A 489 41.42 12.40 56.49
N ARG A 490 41.30 13.72 56.67
CA ARG A 490 40.55 14.32 57.79
C ARG A 490 39.05 14.01 57.74
N GLU A 491 38.45 14.15 56.55
CA GLU A 491 37.04 13.83 56.34
C GLU A 491 36.76 12.34 56.53
N SER A 492 37.66 11.46 56.08
CA SER A 492 37.54 10.01 56.27
C SER A 492 37.63 9.61 57.74
N VAL A 493 38.54 10.23 58.51
CA VAL A 493 38.65 10.01 59.96
C VAL A 493 37.39 10.51 60.69
N ASN A 494 36.86 11.68 60.31
CA ASN A 494 35.60 12.19 60.86
C ASN A 494 34.42 11.27 60.56
N VAL A 495 34.33 10.72 59.34
CA VAL A 495 33.29 9.76 58.96
C VAL A 495 33.45 8.45 59.77
N LEU A 496 34.66 7.93 59.94
CA LEU A 496 34.93 6.74 60.76
C LEU A 496 34.55 6.95 62.23
N LEU A 497 34.90 8.10 62.81
CA LEU A 497 34.52 8.48 64.17
C LEU A 497 33.01 8.64 64.32
N SER A 498 32.33 9.20 63.30
CA SER A 498 30.87 9.34 63.31
C SER A 498 30.13 8.00 63.22
N ARG A 499 30.79 6.97 62.67
CA ARG A 499 30.26 5.61 62.51
C ARG A 499 30.49 4.73 63.75
N GLN A 500 31.23 5.22 64.75
CA GLN A 500 31.53 4.52 66.01
C GLN A 500 30.51 4.79 67.14
N ARG A 501 29.26 5.13 66.79
CA ARG A 501 28.08 5.04 67.66
C ARG A 501 27.06 4.12 67.03
#